data_AF-B0MRU5-F1
#
_entry.id   AF-B0MRU5-F1
#
_cell.length_a   1.000
_cell.length_b   1.000
_cell.length_c   1.000
_cell.angle_alpha   90.00
_cell.angle_beta   90.00
_cell.angle_gamma   90.00
#
_symmetry.space_group_name_H-M   'P 1'
#
loop_
_entity.id
_entity.type
_entity.pdbx_description
1 polymer ?
#
loop_
_entity_poly.entity_id
_entity_poly.type
_entity_poly.pdbx_seq_one_letter_code
_entity_poly.pdbx_strand_id
1 'polypeptide(L)' 'MKKYTRIDYTKVELPEELLTSFAKALAPEIRKFYDSDEGKAYFEKWLTKHPEYDERTPDATASGV' A
#
# COMPACT_ATOMS: atom_id res chain seq x y z
N MET A 1 6.17 -38.61 5.12
CA MET A 1 5.85 -37.16 5.11
C MET A 1 5.99 -36.66 3.68
N LYS A 2 4.91 -36.12 3.08
CA LYS A 2 5.00 -35.54 1.72
C LYS A 2 5.93 -34.32 1.78
N LYS A 3 7.01 -34.34 1.01
CA LYS A 3 7.92 -33.20 0.87
C LYS A 3 7.20 -32.19 -0.04
N TYR A 4 6.68 -31.11 0.54
CA TYR A 4 6.20 -29.99 -0.26
C TYR A 4 7.43 -29.25 -0.78
N THR A 5 7.55 -29.17 -2.09
CA THR A 5 8.56 -28.35 -2.76
C THR A 5 8.35 -26.90 -2.31
N ARG A 6 9.41 -26.28 -1.79
CA ARG A 6 9.41 -24.87 -1.42
C ARG A 6 9.15 -24.06 -2.68
N ILE A 7 7.99 -23.40 -2.74
CA ILE A 7 7.64 -22.53 -3.86
C ILE A 7 8.54 -21.30 -3.79
N ASP A 8 9.21 -21.03 -4.90
CA ASP A 8 10.00 -19.82 -5.08
C ASP A 8 9.07 -18.69 -5.56
N TYR A 9 8.54 -17.93 -4.61
CA TYR A 9 7.53 -16.89 -4.87
C TYR A 9 8.05 -15.73 -5.74
N THR A 10 9.37 -15.60 -5.93
CA THR A 10 9.93 -14.58 -6.83
C THR A 10 9.83 -14.96 -8.31
N LYS A 11 9.47 -16.22 -8.62
CA LYS A 11 9.28 -16.74 -9.98
C LYS A 11 7.81 -16.97 -10.33
N VAL A 12 6.91 -16.68 -9.41
CA VAL A 12 5.48 -16.80 -9.64
C VAL A 12 5.00 -15.53 -10.32
N GLU A 13 4.96 -15.56 -11.65
CA GLU A 13 4.28 -14.53 -12.42
C GLU A 13 2.77 -14.71 -12.25
N LEU A 14 2.16 -13.81 -11.48
CA LEU A 14 0.71 -13.77 -11.33
C LEU A 14 0.11 -13.09 -12.57
N PRO A 15 -0.98 -13.63 -13.14
CA PRO A 15 -1.67 -13.00 -14.25
C PRO A 15 -2.06 -11.56 -13.90
N GLU A 16 -1.92 -10.65 -14.86
CA GLU A 16 -2.29 -9.24 -14.68
C GLU A 16 -3.75 -9.08 -14.26
N GLU A 17 -4.64 -9.89 -14.83
CA GLU A 17 -6.06 -9.90 -14.47
C GLU A 17 -6.29 -10.25 -12.99
N LEU A 18 -5.50 -11.18 -12.44
CA LEU A 18 -5.57 -11.57 -11.03
C LEU A 18 -5.07 -10.45 -10.14
N LEU A 19 -3.92 -9.85 -10.47
CA LEU A 19 -3.37 -8.71 -9.74
C LEU A 19 -4.34 -7.53 -9.76
N THR A 20 -4.92 -7.24 -10.92
CA THR A 20 -5.92 -6.18 -11.10
C THR A 20 -7.16 -6.43 -10.27
N SER A 21 -7.68 -7.66 -10.28
CA SER A 21 -8.84 -8.04 -9.48
C SER A 21 -8.56 -7.94 -7.99
N PHE A 22 -7.37 -8.37 -7.57
CA PHE A 22 -6.93 -8.27 -6.18
C PHE A 22 -6.78 -6.80 -5.73
N ALA A 23 -6.18 -5.95 -6.56
CA ALA A 23 -6.08 -4.51 -6.29
C ALA A 23 -7.46 -3.86 -6.15
N LYS A 24 -8.41 -4.19 -7.05
CA LYS A 24 -9.81 -3.71 -6.96
C LYS A 24 -10.50 -4.17 -5.69
N ALA A 25 -10.23 -5.38 -5.22
CA ALA A 25 -10.78 -5.90 -3.97
C ALA A 25 -10.18 -5.22 -2.72
N LEU A 26 -8.89 -4.89 -2.74
CA LEU A 26 -8.21 -4.23 -1.61
C LEU A 26 -8.47 -2.73 -1.52
N ALA A 27 -8.61 -2.04 -2.65
CA ALA A 27 -8.82 -0.60 -2.70
C ALA A 27 -9.91 -0.07 -1.73
N PRO A 28 -11.12 -0.66 -1.65
CA PRO A 28 -12.14 -0.19 -0.69
C PRO A 28 -11.73 -0.43 0.77
N GLU A 29 -11.06 -1.54 1.08
CA GLU A 29 -10.62 -1.85 2.45
C GLU A 29 -9.51 -0.90 2.91
N ILE A 30 -8.56 -0.58 2.03
CA ILE A 30 -7.50 0.42 2.28
C ILE A 30 -8.15 1.78 2.57
N ARG A 31 -9.08 2.21 1.72
CA ARG A 31 -9.79 3.48 1.90
C ARG A 31 -10.54 3.53 3.23
N LYS A 32 -11.31 2.47 3.53
CA LYS A 32 -12.05 2.35 4.78
C LYS A 32 -11.13 2.39 6.00
N PHE A 33 -9.96 1.77 5.92
CA PHE A 33 -8.97 1.81 7.01
C PHE A 33 -8.48 3.23 7.25
N TYR A 34 -8.07 3.97 6.21
CA TYR A 34 -7.58 5.35 6.37
C TYR A 34 -8.68 6.38 6.63
N ASP A 35 -9.95 6.05 6.38
CA ASP A 35 -11.09 6.85 6.83
C ASP A 35 -11.34 6.72 8.34
N SER A 36 -10.86 5.63 8.97
CA SER A 36 -10.98 5.38 10.41
C SER A 36 -9.97 6.19 11.24
N ASP A 37 -10.25 6.36 12.54
CA ASP A 37 -9.35 7.05 13.46
C ASP A 37 -8.01 6.33 13.62
N GLU A 38 -8.03 4.98 13.58
CA GLU A 38 -6.82 4.17 13.65
C GLU A 38 -5.91 4.41 12.44
N GLY A 39 -6.48 4.39 11.23
CA GLY A 39 -5.73 4.62 10.00
C GLY A 39 -5.16 6.04 9.91
N LYS A 40 -5.94 7.05 10.32
CA LYS A 40 -5.46 8.44 10.40
C LYS A 40 -4.30 8.57 11.40
N ALA A 41 -4.43 8.00 12.60
CA ALA A 41 -3.37 8.04 13.60
C ALA A 41 -2.11 7.29 13.15
N TYR A 42 -2.27 6.19 12.40
CA TYR A 42 -1.16 5.49 11.78
C TYR A 42 -0.46 6.37 10.73
N PHE A 43 -1.23 7.02 9.85
CA PHE A 43 -0.69 7.88 8.81
C PHE A 43 0.07 9.08 9.37
N GLU A 44 -0.45 9.76 10.39
CA GLU A 44 0.26 10.87 11.04
C GLU A 44 1.59 10.42 11.66
N LYS A 45 1.63 9.25 12.31
CA LYS A 45 2.89 8.66 12.80
C LYS A 45 3.86 8.34 11.66
N TRP A 46 3.35 7.87 10.53
CA TRP A 46 4.16 7.60 9.35
C TRP A 46 4.77 8.89 8.78
N LEU A 47 3.99 9.97 8.68
CA LEU A 47 4.47 11.30 8.23
C LEU A 47 5.60 11.86 9.09
N THR A 48 5.63 11.58 10.41
CA THR A 48 6.76 12.02 11.26
C THR A 48 8.11 11.42 10.83
N LYS A 49 8.10 10.26 10.15
CA LYS A 49 9.30 9.60 9.61
C LYS A 49 9.54 9.92 8.15
N HIS A 50 8.52 10.43 7.47
CA HIS A 50 8.47 10.68 6.04
C HIS A 50 7.91 12.09 5.76
N PRO A 51 8.54 13.15 6.30
CA PRO A 51 8.04 14.52 6.16
C PRO A 51 7.97 14.97 4.69
N GLU A 52 8.74 14.35 3.79
CA GLU A 52 8.72 14.62 2.34
C GLU A 52 7.37 14.33 1.66
N TYR A 53 6.49 13.55 2.31
CA TYR A 53 5.14 13.26 1.84
C TYR A 53 4.06 14.06 2.57
N ASP A 54 4.44 14.94 3.50
CA ASP A 54 3.48 15.81 4.16
C ASP A 54 3.12 16.97 3.23
N GLU A 55 1.99 16.87 2.52
CA GLU A 55 1.50 17.90 1.60
C GLU A 55 1.23 19.26 2.27
N ARG A 56 1.19 19.30 3.62
CA ARG A 56 1.08 20.54 4.40
C ARG A 56 2.41 21.28 4.47
N THR A 57 3.51 20.65 4.06
CA THR A 57 4.80 21.32 3.91
C THR A 57 4.81 22.10 2.59
N PRO A 58 5.24 23.38 2.61
CA PRO A 58 5.12 24.27 1.45
C PRO A 58 5.91 23.81 0.21
N ASP A 59 6.88 22.89 0.33
CA ASP A 59 7.66 22.35 -0.78
C ASP A 59 6.95 21.22 -1.56
N ALA A 60 5.85 20.64 -1.04
CA ALA A 60 5.15 19.53 -1.70
C ALA A 60 4.33 19.95 -2.94
N THR A 61 4.01 21.25 -3.08
CA THR A 61 3.25 21.77 -4.23
C THR A 61 4.05 21.87 -5.53
N ALA A 62 5.36 21.55 -5.52
CA ALA A 62 6.22 21.69 -6.69
C ALA A 62 6.41 20.39 -7.52
N SER A 63 5.92 19.23 -7.08
CA SER A 63 6.20 17.95 -7.75
C SER A 63 4.94 17.19 -8.16
N GLY A 64 4.06 17.86 -8.91
CA GLY A 64 3.03 17.19 -9.71
C GLY A 64 3.40 17.26 -11.19
N VAL A 65 4.04 16.20 -11.70
CA VAL A 65 4.16 15.88 -13.14
C VAL A 65 3.35 14.62 -13.40
#